data_AF-A0A2E7ALH1-F1
#
_entry.id   AF-A0A2E7ALH1-F1
#
_cell.length_a   1.000
_cell.length_b   1.000
_cell.length_c   1.000
_cell.angle_alpha   90.00
_cell.angle_beta   90.00
_cell.angle_gamma   90.00
#
_symmetry.space_group_name_H-M   'P 1'
#
loop_
_entity.id
_entity.type
_entity.pdbx_description
1 polymer ?
#
loop_
_entity_poly.entity_id
_entity_poly.type
_entity_poly.pdbx_seq_one_letter_code
_entity_poly.pdbx_strand_id
1 'polypeptide(L)'
;MRQFGCRHVSIVLHGFGGYALSQGARFTRGQQILVSLAGPLLQAACGLFLFFLLRESLRGDMSEWAYRLTRSFVEISLYWAILNLIPVFPLDGGQVLKAFLGPRRIQLTLGISMSVAIVVACLIYLRWGSILFPILLVYMAVENYKALKHGESSRGW
;
A
#
# COMPACT_ATOMS: atom_id res chain seq x y z
N MET A 1 -15.44 -3.77 -4.39
CA MET A 1 -15.36 -5.01 -5.21
C MET A 1 -16.73 -5.66 -5.40
N ARG A 2 -17.42 -6.12 -4.33
CA ARG A 2 -18.74 -6.78 -4.47
C ARG A 2 -19.81 -5.92 -5.18
N GLN A 3 -19.85 -4.62 -4.86
CA GLN A 3 -20.74 -3.66 -5.53
C GLN A 3 -20.42 -3.44 -7.02
N PHE A 4 -19.24 -3.86 -7.49
CA PHE A 4 -18.82 -3.76 -8.89
C PHE A 4 -18.97 -5.09 -9.66
N GLY A 5 -19.81 -6.01 -9.17
CA GLY A 5 -20.17 -7.24 -9.89
C GLY A 5 -19.15 -8.38 -9.80
N CYS A 6 -18.16 -8.27 -8.90
CA CYS A 6 -17.19 -9.35 -8.64
C CYS A 6 -17.88 -10.62 -8.12
N ARG A 7 -17.62 -11.77 -8.77
CA ARG A 7 -18.05 -13.10 -8.28
C ARG A 7 -16.84 -13.80 -7.65
N HIS A 8 -17.06 -14.51 -6.55
CA HIS A 8 -16.01 -15.21 -5.79
C HIS A 8 -14.86 -14.28 -5.34
N VAL A 9 -15.10 -13.56 -4.23
CA VAL A 9 -14.07 -12.76 -3.55
C VAL A 9 -13.46 -13.57 -2.42
N SER A 10 -12.16 -13.82 -2.46
CA SER A 10 -11.40 -14.49 -1.38
C SER A 10 -10.28 -13.59 -0.87
N ILE A 11 -9.97 -13.69 0.42
CA ILE A 11 -8.86 -12.97 1.05
C ILE A 11 -7.79 -14.00 1.39
N VAL A 12 -6.56 -13.76 0.92
CA VAL A 12 -5.41 -14.61 1.20
C VAL A 12 -4.46 -13.83 2.10
N LEU A 13 -4.09 -14.43 3.23
CA LEU A 13 -3.11 -13.90 4.18
C LEU A 13 -1.81 -14.69 4.06
N HIS A 14 -0.68 -13.99 4.03
CA HIS A 14 0.66 -14.54 3.98
C HIS A 14 1.64 -13.64 4.76
N GLY A 15 2.91 -14.05 4.87
CA GLY A 15 3.89 -13.35 5.71
C GLY A 15 4.17 -11.88 5.36
N PHE A 16 3.81 -11.43 4.16
CA PHE A 16 3.98 -10.04 3.72
C PHE A 16 2.66 -9.23 3.72
N GLY A 17 1.58 -9.78 4.29
CA GLY A 17 0.29 -9.10 4.41
C GLY A 17 -0.86 -9.92 3.84
N GLY A 18 -1.87 -9.24 3.31
CA GLY A 18 -3.04 -9.88 2.71
C GLY A 18 -3.46 -9.20 1.43
N TYR A 19 -3.99 -9.98 0.48
CA TYR A 19 -4.59 -9.45 -0.74
C TYR A 19 -5.94 -10.09 -1.01
N ALA A 20 -6.81 -9.33 -1.68
CA ALA A 20 -8.11 -9.80 -2.11
C ALA A 20 -8.04 -10.29 -3.56
N LEU A 21 -8.40 -11.55 -3.77
CA LEU A 21 -8.64 -12.11 -5.10
C LEU A 21 -10.11 -11.93 -5.46
N SER A 22 -10.35 -11.61 -6.72
CA SER A 22 -11.70 -11.44 -7.26
C SER A 22 -11.74 -11.92 -8.70
N GLN A 23 -12.66 -12.82 -9.02
CA GLN A 23 -12.87 -13.31 -10.38
C GLN A 23 -14.00 -12.55 -11.10
N GLY A 24 -13.84 -12.37 -12.41
CA GLY A 24 -14.91 -11.91 -13.30
C GLY A 24 -15.15 -10.40 -13.39
N ALA A 25 -14.41 -9.54 -12.67
CA ALA A 25 -14.58 -8.09 -12.77
C ALA A 25 -13.54 -7.43 -13.68
N ARG A 26 -14.01 -6.77 -14.75
CA ARG A 26 -13.23 -5.80 -15.52
C ARG A 26 -13.45 -4.42 -14.93
N PHE A 27 -12.60 -4.02 -13.99
CA PHE A 27 -12.69 -2.69 -13.39
C PHE A 27 -12.33 -1.59 -14.39
N THR A 28 -13.11 -0.51 -14.39
CA THR A 28 -12.69 0.74 -15.02
C THR A 28 -11.51 1.35 -14.26
N ARG A 29 -10.77 2.28 -14.88
CA ARG A 29 -9.62 2.94 -14.22
C ARG A 29 -10.03 3.62 -12.91
N GLY A 30 -11.17 4.32 -12.91
CA GLY A 30 -11.71 4.95 -11.69
C GLY A 30 -12.07 3.94 -10.60
N GLN A 31 -12.66 2.80 -10.98
CA GLN A 31 -12.95 1.73 -10.02
C GLN A 31 -11.68 1.11 -9.43
N GLN A 32 -10.62 0.94 -10.22
CA GLN A 32 -9.32 0.47 -9.70
C GLN A 32 -8.74 1.44 -8.68
N ILE A 33 -8.76 2.75 -8.99
CA ILE A 33 -8.29 3.79 -8.06
C ILE A 33 -9.10 3.75 -6.75
N LEU A 34 -10.44 3.71 -6.84
CA LEU A 34 -11.29 3.65 -5.65
C LEU A 34 -11.03 2.40 -4.81
N VAL A 35 -10.87 1.24 -5.45
CA VAL A 35 -10.60 -0.03 -4.76
C VAL A 35 -9.24 -0.01 -4.08
N SER A 36 -8.19 0.47 -4.75
CA SER A 36 -6.85 0.59 -4.16
C SER A 36 -6.79 1.62 -3.03
N LEU A 37 -7.52 2.74 -3.14
CA LEU A 37 -7.59 3.72 -2.06
C LEU A 37 -8.43 3.24 -0.86
N ALA A 38 -9.41 2.36 -1.08
CA ALA A 38 -10.31 1.92 -0.02
C ALA A 38 -9.58 1.27 1.17
N GLY A 39 -8.51 0.51 0.91
CA GLY A 39 -7.71 -0.15 1.96
C GLY A 39 -7.03 0.87 2.88
N PRO A 40 -6.11 1.71 2.37
CA PRO A 40 -5.39 2.69 3.17
C PRO A 40 -6.33 3.71 3.82
N LEU A 41 -7.39 4.14 3.14
CA LEU A 41 -8.36 5.09 3.70
C LEU A 41 -9.15 4.48 4.85
N LEU A 42 -9.59 3.22 4.74
CA LEU A 42 -10.26 2.52 5.83
C LEU A 42 -9.31 2.34 7.02
N GLN A 43 -8.06 1.96 6.76
CA GLN A 43 -7.05 1.78 7.80
C GLN A 43 -6.77 3.10 8.55
N ALA A 44 -6.58 4.20 7.81
CA ALA A 44 -6.40 5.52 8.40
C ALA A 44 -7.65 5.97 9.18
N ALA A 45 -8.85 5.75 8.62
CA ALA A 45 -10.10 6.10 9.26
C ALA A 45 -10.29 5.36 10.59
N CYS A 46 -9.99 4.06 10.65
CA CYS A 46 -10.02 3.27 11.89
C CYS A 46 -9.05 3.82 12.95
N GLY A 47 -7.81 4.15 12.55
CA GLY A 47 -6.82 4.75 13.45
C GLY A 47 -7.26 6.10 14.00
N LEU A 48 -7.73 7.00 13.13
CA LEU A 48 -8.23 8.32 13.53
C LEU A 48 -9.49 8.22 14.40
N PHE A 49 -10.42 7.35 14.04
CA PHE A 49 -11.63 7.12 14.81
C PHE A 49 -11.31 6.68 16.24
N LEU A 50 -10.41 5.71 16.39
CA LEU A 50 -10.00 5.23 17.71
C LEU A 50 -9.25 6.31 18.50
N PHE A 51 -8.38 7.08 17.84
CA PHE A 51 -7.69 8.22 18.44
C PHE A 51 -8.68 9.24 19.02
N PHE A 52 -9.67 9.67 18.23
CA PHE A 52 -10.66 10.65 18.69
C PHE A 52 -11.59 10.10 19.77
N LEU A 53 -12.01 8.83 19.64
CA LEU A 53 -12.89 8.18 20.60
C LEU A 53 -12.25 8.08 21.99
N LEU A 54 -10.96 7.74 22.04
CA LEU A 54 -10.26 7.45 23.28
C LEU A 54 -9.36 8.59 23.75
N ARG A 55 -9.33 9.75 23.09
CA ARG A 55 -8.39 10.83 23.41
C ARG A 55 -8.45 11.31 24.87
N GLU A 56 -9.64 11.28 25.48
CA GLU A 56 -9.81 11.69 26.88
C GLU A 56 -9.51 10.53 27.84
N SER A 57 -9.93 9.30 27.51
CA SER A 57 -9.61 8.09 28.29
C SER A 57 -8.11 7.76 28.27
N LEU A 58 -7.40 8.12 27.20
CA LEU A 58 -5.94 8.04 27.06
C LEU A 58 -5.19 8.95 28.05
N ARG A 59 -5.87 9.84 28.78
CA ARG A 59 -5.25 10.82 29.69
C ARG A 59 -5.35 10.50 31.19
N GLY A 60 -6.13 9.51 31.62
CA GLY A 60 -6.31 9.30 33.07
C GLY A 60 -6.82 7.93 33.53
N ASP A 61 -7.77 7.33 32.81
CA ASP A 61 -8.55 6.19 33.36
C ASP A 61 -8.20 4.83 32.74
N MET A 62 -7.27 4.79 31.78
CA MET A 62 -6.94 3.56 31.06
C MET A 62 -5.75 2.83 31.71
N SER A 63 -5.83 1.49 31.76
CA SER A 63 -4.68 0.68 32.17
C SER A 63 -3.49 0.90 31.22
N GLU A 64 -2.27 0.83 31.75
CA GLU A 64 -1.04 1.05 30.98
C GLU A 64 -0.96 0.16 29.73
N TRP A 65 -1.40 -1.10 29.85
CA TRP A 65 -1.46 -2.03 28.72
C TRP A 65 -2.44 -1.60 27.65
N ALA A 66 -3.64 -1.19 28.03
CA ALA A 66 -4.63 -0.69 27.09
C ALA A 66 -4.15 0.59 26.41
N TYR A 67 -3.51 1.51 27.16
CA TYR A 67 -2.89 2.71 26.60
C TYR A 67 -1.85 2.39 25.52
N ARG A 68 -0.89 1.50 25.83
CA ARG A 68 0.16 1.11 24.88
C ARG A 68 -0.42 0.41 23.64
N LEU A 69 -1.39 -0.47 23.83
CA LEU A 69 -2.04 -1.18 22.73
C LEU A 69 -2.79 -0.21 21.81
N THR A 70 -3.63 0.66 22.36
CA THR A 70 -4.39 1.65 21.61
C THR A 70 -3.47 2.60 20.87
N ARG A 71 -2.45 3.15 21.56
CA ARG A 71 -1.47 4.04 20.95
C ARG A 71 -0.74 3.35 19.80
N SER A 72 -0.23 2.13 20.01
CA SER A 72 0.45 1.36 18.98
C SER A 72 -0.47 1.08 17.79
N PHE A 73 -1.74 0.73 18.03
CA PHE A 73 -2.71 0.48 16.97
C PHE A 73 -2.95 1.72 16.11
N VAL A 74 -3.13 2.89 16.73
CA VAL A 74 -3.30 4.17 16.02
C VAL A 74 -2.06 4.48 15.19
N GLU A 75 -0.88 4.45 15.81
CA GLU A 75 0.38 4.74 15.12
C GLU A 75 0.58 3.79 13.94
N ILE A 76 0.51 2.48 14.17
CA ILE A 76 0.68 1.44 13.13
C ILE A 76 -0.34 1.62 12.00
N SER A 77 -1.62 1.89 12.31
CA SER A 77 -2.65 2.09 11.30
C SER A 77 -2.36 3.28 10.39
N LEU A 78 -1.93 4.40 10.97
CA LEU A 78 -1.60 5.61 10.20
C LEU A 78 -0.30 5.43 9.40
N TYR A 79 0.73 4.85 10.00
CA TYR A 79 1.99 4.56 9.31
C TYR A 79 1.79 3.62 8.12
N TRP A 80 1.05 2.51 8.29
CA TRP A 80 0.77 1.59 7.20
C TRP A 80 -0.11 2.21 6.10
N ALA A 81 -1.08 3.04 6.46
CA ALA A 81 -1.87 3.77 5.47
C ALA A 81 -1.00 4.68 4.60
N ILE A 82 -0.07 5.43 5.22
CA ILE A 82 0.88 6.29 4.50
C ILE A 82 1.79 5.46 3.60
N LEU A 83 2.37 4.37 4.13
CA LEU A 83 3.26 3.50 3.36
C LEU A 83 2.55 2.93 2.14
N ASN A 84 1.30 2.47 2.29
CA ASN A 84 0.53 1.93 1.17
C ASN A 84 0.19 2.98 0.10
N LEU A 85 0.13 4.27 0.44
CA LEU A 85 -0.14 5.35 -0.52
C LEU A 85 1.10 5.83 -1.29
N ILE A 86 2.30 5.34 -0.94
CA ILE A 86 3.51 5.65 -1.69
C ILE A 86 3.37 5.10 -3.12
N PRO A 87 3.73 5.87 -4.17
CA PRO A 87 3.58 5.45 -5.56
C PRO A 87 4.64 4.41 -5.99
N VAL A 88 4.69 3.28 -5.28
CA VAL A 88 5.57 2.14 -5.52
C VAL A 88 4.71 0.91 -5.76
N PHE A 89 4.78 0.31 -6.94
CA PHE A 89 4.14 -0.97 -7.22
C PHE A 89 4.89 -2.10 -6.47
N PRO A 90 4.20 -3.05 -5.82
CA PRO A 90 2.76 -3.35 -5.90
C PRO A 90 1.85 -2.67 -4.86
N LEU A 91 2.34 -1.71 -4.06
CA LEU A 91 1.52 -0.99 -3.06
C LEU A 91 0.34 -0.27 -3.70
N ASP A 92 -0.67 0.05 -2.89
CA ASP A 92 -1.91 0.68 -3.36
C ASP A 92 -1.66 2.00 -4.12
N GLY A 93 -0.72 2.83 -3.68
CA GLY A 93 -0.30 4.06 -4.38
C GLY A 93 0.30 3.76 -5.76
N GLY A 94 1.05 2.67 -5.91
CA GLY A 94 1.53 2.18 -7.19
C GLY A 94 0.41 1.65 -8.09
N GLN A 95 -0.60 0.99 -7.53
CA GLN A 95 -1.81 0.56 -8.26
C GLN A 95 -2.64 1.76 -8.72
N VAL A 96 -2.78 2.79 -7.88
CA VAL A 96 -3.42 4.06 -8.23
C VAL A 96 -2.67 4.74 -9.37
N LEU A 97 -1.34 4.84 -9.29
CA LEU A 97 -0.50 5.39 -10.36
C LEU A 97 -0.68 4.61 -11.68
N LYS A 98 -0.68 3.27 -11.60
CA LYS A 98 -0.91 2.37 -12.75
C LYS A 98 -2.27 2.61 -13.39
N ALA A 99 -3.33 2.71 -12.59
CA ALA A 99 -4.68 2.93 -13.08
C ALA A 99 -4.85 4.34 -13.68
N PHE A 100 -4.20 5.34 -13.07
CA PHE A 100 -4.20 6.73 -13.54
C PHE A 100 -3.50 6.89 -14.90
N LEU A 101 -2.25 6.42 -15.02
CA LEU A 101 -1.47 6.48 -16.27
C LEU A 101 -2.03 5.54 -17.35
N GLY A 102 -2.65 4.44 -16.93
CA GLY A 102 -3.26 3.46 -17.81
C GLY A 102 -2.28 2.44 -18.40
N PRO A 103 -2.80 1.40 -19.06
CA PRO A 103 -2.03 0.23 -19.48
C PRO A 103 -0.96 0.54 -20.54
N ARG A 104 -1.19 1.56 -21.38
CA ARG A 104 -0.23 1.98 -22.42
C ARG A 104 1.08 2.54 -21.86
N ARG A 105 1.06 3.04 -20.62
CA ARG A 105 2.20 3.70 -19.96
C ARG A 105 2.77 2.86 -18.81
N ILE A 106 2.62 1.54 -18.86
CA ILE A 106 3.10 0.65 -17.80
C ILE A 106 4.60 0.77 -17.55
N GLN A 107 5.40 0.97 -18.60
CA GLN A 107 6.85 1.19 -18.46
C GLN A 107 7.17 2.46 -17.66
N LEU A 108 6.42 3.54 -17.89
CA LEU A 108 6.54 4.79 -17.13
C LEU A 108 6.12 4.57 -15.66
N THR A 109 5.03 3.85 -15.42
CA THR A 109 4.59 3.49 -14.07
C THR A 109 5.68 2.74 -13.31
N LEU A 110 6.29 1.71 -13.92
CA LEU A 110 7.37 0.95 -13.32
C LEU A 110 8.61 1.81 -13.10
N GLY A 111 8.95 2.68 -14.05
CA GLY A 111 10.04 3.66 -13.92
C GLY A 111 9.87 4.57 -12.71
N ILE A 112 8.73 5.24 -12.59
CA ILE A 112 8.39 6.11 -11.45
C ILE A 112 8.44 5.31 -10.15
N SER A 113 7.85 4.11 -10.14
CA SER A 113 7.83 3.23 -8.99
C SER A 113 9.24 2.89 -8.48
N MET A 114 10.16 2.52 -9.37
CA MET A 114 11.56 2.25 -9.00
C MET A 114 12.26 3.49 -8.44
N SER A 115 12.11 4.63 -9.11
CA SER A 115 12.74 5.89 -8.67
C SER A 115 12.23 6.30 -7.28
N VAL A 116 10.92 6.25 -7.06
CA VAL A 116 10.31 6.59 -5.77
C VAL A 116 10.77 5.61 -4.69
N ALA A 117 10.77 4.30 -4.98
CA ALA A 117 11.20 3.28 -4.02
C ALA A 117 12.64 3.52 -3.53
N ILE A 118 13.57 3.79 -4.46
CA ILE A 118 14.99 4.05 -4.12
C ILE A 118 15.12 5.35 -3.31
N VAL A 119 14.49 6.44 -3.74
CA VAL A 119 14.56 7.73 -3.04
C VAL A 119 14.00 7.60 -1.62
N VAL A 120 12.82 7.00 -1.47
CA VAL A 120 12.19 6.80 -0.16
C VAL A 120 13.02 5.87 0.72
N ALA A 121 13.59 4.79 0.17
CA ALA A 121 14.48 3.89 0.91
C ALA A 121 15.70 4.64 1.46
N CYS A 122 16.36 5.45 0.63
CA CYS A 122 17.48 6.29 1.06
C CYS A 122 17.07 7.29 2.15
N LEU A 123 15.94 7.98 1.99
CA LEU A 123 15.47 8.95 2.99
C LEU A 123 15.17 8.28 4.34
N ILE A 124 14.50 7.13 4.34
CA ILE A 124 14.20 6.36 5.55
C ILE A 124 15.49 5.92 6.26
N TYR A 125 16.46 5.40 5.50
CA TYR A 125 17.74 4.98 6.04
C TYR A 125 18.51 6.15 6.65
N LEU A 126 18.64 7.27 5.94
CA LEU A 126 19.38 8.43 6.41
C LEU A 126 18.71 9.11 7.62
N ARG A 127 17.37 9.07 7.71
CA ARG A 127 16.64 9.75 8.79
C ARG A 127 16.58 8.95 10.09
N TRP A 128 16.44 7.62 10.00
CA TRP A 128 16.17 6.76 11.16
C TRP A 128 17.19 5.63 11.36
N GLY A 129 18.10 5.40 10.42
CA GLY A 129 19.06 4.29 10.48
C GLY A 129 18.43 2.90 10.37
N SER A 130 17.11 2.82 10.12
CA SER A 130 16.38 1.56 10.01
C SER A 130 16.67 0.88 8.68
N ILE A 131 16.93 -0.43 8.71
CA ILE A 131 17.28 -1.23 7.52
C ILE A 131 16.05 -1.95 6.96
N LEU A 132 15.05 -2.27 7.80
CA LEU A 132 13.94 -3.16 7.44
C LEU A 132 13.04 -2.60 6.33
N PHE A 133 12.66 -1.33 6.38
CA PHE A 133 11.83 -0.73 5.32
C PHE A 133 12.61 -0.41 4.05
N PRO A 134 13.84 0.14 4.11
CA PRO A 134 14.65 0.36 2.92
C PRO A 134 14.90 -0.92 2.13
N ILE A 135 15.23 -2.05 2.78
CA ILE A 135 15.46 -3.31 2.07
C ILE A 135 14.20 -3.81 1.36
N LEU A 136 13.02 -3.65 1.97
CA LEU A 136 11.74 -3.99 1.36
C LEU A 136 11.45 -3.12 0.12
N LEU A 137 11.70 -1.82 0.20
CA LEU A 137 11.51 -0.89 -0.91
C LEU A 137 12.49 -1.16 -2.05
N VAL A 138 13.76 -1.46 -1.73
CA VAL A 138 14.76 -1.87 -2.73
C VAL A 138 14.34 -3.19 -3.40
N TYR A 139 13.84 -4.16 -2.63
CA TYR A 139 13.29 -5.39 -3.20
C TYR A 139 12.14 -5.11 -4.19
N MET A 140 11.20 -4.23 -3.83
CA MET A 140 10.12 -3.81 -4.74
C MET A 140 10.65 -3.09 -6.00
N ALA A 141 11.71 -2.28 -5.88
CA ALA A 141 12.36 -1.65 -7.02
C ALA A 141 12.96 -2.71 -7.97
N VAL A 142 13.62 -3.73 -7.42
CA VAL A 142 14.19 -4.84 -8.19
C VAL A 142 13.09 -5.64 -8.91
N GLU A 143 11.97 -5.91 -8.24
CA GLU A 143 10.84 -6.60 -8.87
C GLU A 143 10.22 -5.78 -10.02
N ASN A 144 10.11 -4.46 -9.84
CA ASN A 144 9.65 -3.57 -10.93
C ASN A 144 10.63 -3.52 -12.10
N TYR A 145 11.94 -3.56 -11.83
CA TYR A 145 12.97 -3.64 -12.86
C TYR A 145 12.88 -4.94 -13.66
N LYS A 146 12.72 -6.08 -12.97
CA LYS A 146 12.50 -7.37 -13.62
C LYS A 146 11.24 -7.31 -14.49
N ALA A 147 10.13 -6.78 -13.97
CA ALA A 147 8.88 -6.66 -14.73
C ALA A 147 9.04 -5.80 -16.00
N LEU A 148 9.83 -4.73 -15.93
CA LEU A 148 10.14 -3.87 -17.07
C LEU A 148 10.90 -4.64 -18.16
N LYS A 149 11.97 -5.35 -17.80
CA LYS A 149 12.78 -6.15 -18.74
C LYS A 149 11.98 -7.26 -19.42
N HIS A 150 11.15 -7.98 -18.67
CA HIS A 150 10.30 -9.03 -19.26
C HIS A 150 9.31 -8.44 -20.28
N GLY A 151 8.74 -7.26 -20.01
CA GLY A 151 7.83 -6.58 -20.93
C GLY A 151 8.49 -6.07 -22.22
N GLU A 152 9.78 -5.74 -22.17
CA GLU A 152 10.57 -5.38 -23.36
C GLU A 152 10.93 -6.61 -24.21
N SER A 153 11.29 -7.72 -23.56
CA SER A 153 11.62 -8.98 -24.24
C SER A 153 10.44 -9.59 -25.01
N SER A 154 9.19 -9.37 -24.58
CA SER A 154 7.98 -9.87 -25.26
C SER A 154 7.54 -9.03 -26.47
N ARG A 155 8.16 -7.87 -26.71
CA ARG A 155 7.85 -6.98 -27.86
C ARG A 155 8.81 -7.14 -29.04
N GLY A 156 9.83 -7.99 -28.90
CA GLY A 156 10.88 -8.18 -29.90
C GLY A 156 10.80 -9.51 -30.63
N TRP A 157 9.65 -9.87 -31.21
CA TRP A 157 9.47 -10.86 -32.30
C TRP A 157 8.25 -10.46 -33.13
#